data_AF-A0A433WQA2-F1
#
_entry.id   AF-A0A433WQA2-F1
#
_cell.length_a   1.000
_cell.length_b   1.000
_cell.length_c   1.000
_cell.angle_alpha   90.00
_cell.angle_beta   90.00
_cell.angle_gamma   90.00
#
_symmetry.space_group_name_H-M   'P 1'
#
loop_
_entity.id
_entity.type
_entity.pdbx_description
1 polymer ?
#
loop_
_entity_poly.entity_id
_entity_poly.type
_entity_poly.pdbx_seq_one_letter_code
_entity_poly.pdbx_strand_id
1 'polypeptide(L)'
;MELGASRKATISKILMEQAYDSLTNAITAREKNQFSVEVRLSVNVMLLLGISLEGVVNELGENTLDNWTWNELEKSTTPLKWKVILGAKKNCPAHERPIQTIIEVMKLRNYIAHPKLKNNGGGIILVGDQGEVLINPTDDTLLPGGDLTIYDGYNTLIKDFNARNALMYTTRSLQAINEIVTLYQAPDFEWSMEMLKEVEKMKVERNTTGN
;
A
#
# COMPACT_ATOMS: atom_id res chain seq x y z
N MET A 1 -38.05 -16.36 -4.97
CA MET A 1 -36.71 -16.65 -5.53
C MET A 1 -36.09 -15.30 -5.83
N GLU A 2 -35.51 -14.67 -4.83
CA GLU A 2 -34.94 -13.32 -4.96
C GLU A 2 -33.50 -13.45 -5.48
N LEU A 3 -33.28 -12.94 -6.69
CA LEU A 3 -31.94 -12.64 -7.21
C LEU A 3 -31.53 -11.30 -6.58
N GLY A 4 -31.03 -11.32 -5.34
CA GLY A 4 -30.65 -10.13 -4.59
C GLY A 4 -29.18 -10.15 -4.19
N ALA A 5 -28.40 -9.20 -4.70
CA ALA A 5 -27.05 -8.82 -4.28
C ALA A 5 -25.95 -9.91 -4.31
N SER A 6 -25.53 -10.33 -5.50
CA SER A 6 -24.32 -11.14 -5.69
C SER A 6 -23.05 -10.25 -5.77
N ARG A 7 -22.19 -10.32 -4.75
CA ARG A 7 -20.70 -10.31 -4.83
C ARG A 7 -19.97 -9.03 -5.32
N LYS A 8 -20.10 -7.86 -4.66
CA LYS A 8 -19.15 -6.74 -4.85
C LYS A 8 -17.90 -6.83 -3.96
N ALA A 9 -18.02 -7.37 -2.74
CA ALA A 9 -16.90 -7.53 -1.78
C ALA A 9 -15.74 -8.39 -2.30
N THR A 10 -15.99 -9.09 -3.41
CA THR A 10 -15.01 -9.91 -4.10
C THR A 10 -13.94 -9.09 -4.81
N ILE A 11 -14.24 -7.91 -5.35
CA ILE A 11 -13.23 -7.12 -6.10
C ILE A 11 -12.23 -6.51 -5.13
N SER A 12 -12.72 -5.83 -4.08
CA SER A 12 -11.87 -5.26 -3.03
C SER A 12 -10.98 -6.30 -2.36
N LYS A 13 -11.52 -7.51 -2.14
CA LYS A 13 -10.77 -8.68 -1.67
C LYS A 13 -9.68 -9.11 -2.65
N ILE A 14 -10.02 -9.36 -3.91
CA ILE A 14 -9.07 -9.81 -4.95
C ILE A 14 -7.91 -8.81 -5.09
N LEU A 15 -8.21 -7.50 -5.10
CA LEU A 15 -7.20 -6.46 -5.18
C LEU A 15 -6.27 -6.45 -3.95
N MET A 16 -6.83 -6.71 -2.76
CA MET A 16 -6.02 -6.82 -1.55
C MET A 16 -5.16 -8.09 -1.53
N GLU A 17 -5.69 -9.22 -2.01
CA GLU A 17 -4.91 -10.46 -2.18
C GLU A 17 -3.74 -10.25 -3.14
N GLN A 18 -3.96 -9.54 -4.26
CA GLN A 18 -2.88 -9.17 -5.18
C GLN A 18 -1.86 -8.20 -4.55
N ALA A 19 -2.32 -7.29 -3.68
CA ALA A 19 -1.43 -6.41 -2.93
C ALA A 19 -0.57 -7.22 -1.95
N TYR A 20 -1.17 -8.21 -1.28
CA TYR A 20 -0.48 -9.13 -0.38
C TYR A 20 0.57 -9.98 -1.12
N ASP A 21 0.23 -10.54 -2.28
CA ASP A 21 1.18 -11.30 -3.10
C ASP A 21 2.33 -10.42 -3.58
N SER A 22 2.02 -9.19 -4.01
CA SER A 22 3.02 -8.20 -4.42
C SER A 22 3.95 -7.82 -3.26
N LEU A 23 3.41 -7.68 -2.05
CA LEU A 23 4.18 -7.42 -0.84
C LEU A 23 5.15 -8.57 -0.55
N THR A 24 4.66 -9.81 -0.57
CA THR A 24 5.49 -11.00 -0.33
C THR A 24 6.65 -11.06 -1.32
N ASN A 25 6.36 -10.84 -2.61
CA ASN A 25 7.38 -10.79 -3.65
C ASN A 25 8.36 -9.61 -3.48
N ALA A 26 7.90 -8.46 -2.97
CA ALA A 26 8.76 -7.31 -2.69
C ALA A 26 9.75 -7.61 -1.56
N ILE A 27 9.30 -8.33 -0.53
CA ILE A 27 10.16 -8.80 0.57
C ILE A 27 11.22 -9.76 0.05
N THR A 28 10.85 -10.73 -0.79
CA THR A 28 11.82 -11.64 -1.42
C THR A 28 12.79 -10.91 -2.35
N ALA A 29 12.33 -9.91 -3.10
CA ALA A 29 13.20 -9.10 -3.97
C ALA A 29 14.24 -8.33 -3.15
N ARG A 30 13.82 -7.79 -2.00
CA ARG A 30 14.71 -7.11 -1.05
C ARG A 30 15.77 -8.03 -0.48
N GLU A 31 15.40 -9.24 -0.04
CA GLU A 31 16.35 -10.25 0.47
C GLU A 31 17.42 -10.61 -0.57
N LYS A 32 17.10 -10.44 -1.86
CA LYS A 32 18.00 -10.67 -3.00
C LYS A 32 18.66 -9.40 -3.53
N ASN A 33 18.53 -8.26 -2.85
CA ASN A 33 19.03 -6.94 -3.29
C ASN A 33 18.55 -6.52 -4.70
N GLN A 34 17.38 -7.00 -5.14
CA GLN A 34 16.79 -6.68 -6.45
C GLN A 34 15.98 -5.38 -6.38
N PHE A 35 16.66 -4.24 -6.27
CA PHE A 35 16.03 -2.94 -5.99
C PHE A 35 14.97 -2.51 -7.00
N SER A 36 15.20 -2.73 -8.31
CA SER A 36 14.21 -2.38 -9.34
C SER A 36 12.92 -3.20 -9.20
N VAL A 37 13.04 -4.46 -8.79
CA VAL A 37 11.91 -5.37 -8.58
C VAL A 37 11.17 -5.01 -7.29
N GLU A 38 11.89 -4.76 -6.20
CA GLU A 38 11.32 -4.28 -4.93
C GLU A 38 10.51 -2.99 -5.15
N VAL A 39 11.09 -2.00 -5.83
CA VAL A 39 10.43 -0.72 -6.12
C VAL A 39 9.17 -0.94 -6.96
N ARG A 40 9.26 -1.70 -8.06
CA ARG A 40 8.11 -1.98 -8.94
C ARG A 40 6.96 -2.65 -8.17
N LEU A 41 7.27 -3.65 -7.35
CA LEU A 41 6.26 -4.36 -6.57
C LEU A 41 5.67 -3.48 -5.48
N SER A 42 6.49 -2.66 -4.81
CA SER A 42 6.03 -1.71 -3.79
C SER A 42 5.11 -0.63 -4.38
N VAL A 43 5.40 -0.14 -5.59
CA VAL A 43 4.50 0.74 -6.35
C VAL A 43 3.16 0.05 -6.62
N ASN A 44 3.19 -1.22 -7.04
CA ASN A 44 1.98 -2.00 -7.28
C ASN A 44 1.14 -2.17 -6.01
N VAL A 45 1.78 -2.45 -4.87
CA VAL A 45 1.11 -2.50 -3.56
C VAL A 45 0.37 -1.20 -3.29
N MET A 46 1.02 -0.03 -3.39
CA MET A 46 0.37 1.25 -3.09
C MET A 46 -0.83 1.54 -4.00
N LEU A 47 -0.73 1.21 -5.30
CA LEU A 47 -1.83 1.36 -6.24
C LEU A 47 -3.02 0.47 -5.85
N LEU A 48 -2.77 -0.81 -5.60
CA LEU A 48 -3.80 -1.78 -5.25
C LEU A 48 -4.46 -1.43 -3.92
N LEU A 49 -3.68 -1.09 -2.88
CA LEU A 49 -4.21 -0.62 -1.61
C LEU A 49 -5.14 0.58 -1.80
N GLY A 50 -4.73 1.54 -2.63
CA GLY A 50 -5.53 2.73 -2.87
C GLY A 50 -6.87 2.43 -3.53
N ILE A 51 -6.89 1.53 -4.52
CA ILE A 51 -8.12 1.12 -5.20
C ILE A 51 -8.99 0.27 -4.25
N SER A 52 -8.40 -0.67 -3.49
CA SER A 52 -9.13 -1.51 -2.54
C SER A 52 -9.81 -0.68 -1.45
N LEU A 53 -9.13 0.30 -0.88
CA LEU A 53 -9.70 1.18 0.14
C LEU A 53 -10.87 2.05 -0.39
N GLU A 54 -10.81 2.43 -1.66
CA GLU A 54 -11.90 3.10 -2.35
C GLU A 54 -13.08 2.14 -2.61
N GLY A 55 -12.79 0.90 -3.02
CA GLY A 55 -13.80 -0.15 -3.22
C GLY A 55 -14.55 -0.46 -1.93
N VAL A 56 -13.84 -0.78 -0.85
CA VAL A 56 -14.42 -1.11 0.46
C VAL A 56 -15.38 -0.03 0.95
N VAL A 57 -14.96 1.25 0.92
CA VAL A 57 -15.80 2.34 1.42
C VAL A 57 -17.01 2.60 0.53
N ASN A 58 -16.87 2.36 -0.78
CA ASN A 58 -17.99 2.50 -1.71
C ASN A 58 -19.06 1.44 -1.45
N GLU A 59 -18.63 0.19 -1.29
CA GLU A 59 -19.52 -0.93 -1.04
C GLU A 59 -20.22 -0.82 0.33
N LEU A 60 -19.48 -0.40 1.36
CA LEU A 60 -20.09 -0.18 2.68
C LEU A 60 -21.01 1.03 2.67
N GLY A 61 -20.63 2.12 2.01
CA GLY A 61 -21.44 3.33 1.94
C GLY A 61 -22.78 3.12 1.25
N GLU A 62 -22.78 2.40 0.12
CA GLU A 62 -23.99 2.03 -0.62
C GLU A 62 -24.97 1.21 0.24
N ASN A 63 -24.46 0.38 1.14
CA ASN A 63 -25.27 -0.48 2.01
C ASN A 63 -25.70 0.17 3.33
N THR A 64 -25.02 1.23 3.78
CA THR A 64 -25.18 1.76 5.14
C THR A 64 -25.79 3.15 5.21
N LEU A 65 -25.68 3.95 4.15
CA LEU A 65 -26.24 5.30 4.06
C LEU A 65 -27.51 5.29 3.20
N ASP A 66 -28.36 6.30 3.38
CA ASP A 66 -29.52 6.47 2.50
C ASP A 66 -29.08 6.86 1.07
N ASN A 67 -29.88 6.48 0.08
CA ASN A 67 -29.57 6.69 -1.34
C ASN A 67 -29.23 8.15 -1.69
N TRP A 68 -29.91 9.12 -1.07
CA TRP A 68 -29.67 10.53 -1.36
C TRP A 68 -28.29 10.96 -0.85
N THR A 69 -28.00 10.66 0.42
CA THR A 69 -26.69 10.96 1.03
C THR A 69 -25.56 10.25 0.28
N TRP A 70 -25.75 8.99 -0.11
CA TRP A 70 -24.73 8.23 -0.83
C TRP A 70 -24.46 8.80 -2.23
N ASN A 71 -25.49 9.16 -2.99
CA ASN A 71 -25.34 9.74 -4.33
C ASN A 71 -24.53 11.05 -4.33
N GLU A 72 -24.65 11.86 -3.27
CA GLU A 72 -23.85 13.06 -3.09
C GLU A 72 -22.39 12.73 -2.71
N LEU A 73 -22.20 11.73 -1.85
CA LEU A 73 -20.86 11.31 -1.39
C LEU A 73 -20.08 10.51 -2.41
N GLU A 74 -20.74 9.78 -3.31
CA GLU A 74 -20.10 8.90 -4.29
C GLU A 74 -19.09 9.63 -5.16
N LYS A 75 -19.36 10.90 -5.51
CA LYS A 75 -18.50 11.75 -6.33
C LYS A 75 -17.37 12.42 -5.54
N SER A 76 -17.34 12.23 -4.23
CA SER A 76 -16.36 12.87 -3.35
C SER A 76 -15.07 12.04 -3.22
N THR A 77 -14.07 12.62 -2.57
CA THR A 77 -12.78 11.95 -2.35
C THR A 77 -12.91 10.76 -1.39
N THR A 78 -12.12 9.70 -1.61
CA THR A 78 -12.07 8.54 -0.71
C THR A 78 -11.91 8.93 0.76
N PRO A 79 -10.98 9.82 1.16
CA PRO A 79 -10.88 10.25 2.56
C PRO A 79 -12.16 10.87 3.13
N LEU A 80 -12.92 11.63 2.33
CA LEU A 80 -14.18 12.21 2.77
C LEU A 80 -15.24 11.13 2.99
N LYS A 81 -15.36 10.17 2.07
CA LYS A 81 -16.27 9.01 2.21
C LYS A 81 -15.99 8.26 3.51
N TRP A 82 -14.71 7.94 3.76
CA TRP A 82 -14.28 7.28 4.99
C TRP A 82 -14.62 8.10 6.24
N LYS A 83 -14.39 9.41 6.21
CA LYS A 83 -14.71 10.30 7.34
C LYS A 83 -16.21 10.33 7.64
N VAL A 84 -17.06 10.38 6.61
CA VAL A 84 -18.51 10.40 6.78
C VAL A 84 -19.02 9.05 7.28
N ILE A 85 -18.56 7.94 6.71
CA ILE A 85 -18.92 6.60 7.18
C ILE A 85 -18.48 6.38 8.63
N LEU A 86 -17.26 6.74 9.01
CA LEU A 86 -16.82 6.64 10.41
C LEU A 86 -17.66 7.55 11.34
N GLY A 87 -17.97 8.76 10.90
CA GLY A 87 -18.74 9.74 11.67
C GLY A 87 -20.23 9.44 11.82
N ALA A 88 -20.81 8.60 10.95
CA ALA A 88 -22.23 8.27 10.99
C ALA A 88 -22.62 7.39 12.20
N LYS A 89 -21.67 6.70 12.82
CA LYS A 89 -21.90 5.94 14.06
C LYS A 89 -21.53 6.78 15.28
N LYS A 90 -22.54 7.14 16.08
CA LYS A 90 -22.35 7.77 17.40
C LYS A 90 -21.44 6.86 18.24
N ASN A 91 -20.34 7.43 18.74
CA ASN A 91 -19.29 6.77 19.53
C ASN A 91 -18.13 6.12 18.76
N CYS A 92 -17.92 6.42 17.48
CA CYS A 92 -16.61 6.18 16.88
C CYS A 92 -15.61 7.20 17.47
N PRO A 93 -14.58 6.78 18.23
CA PRO A 93 -13.47 7.68 18.55
C PRO A 93 -12.97 8.27 17.23
N ALA A 94 -12.60 9.54 17.22
CA ALA A 94 -11.92 10.10 16.05
C ALA A 94 -10.58 9.36 15.88
N HIS A 95 -10.60 8.22 15.20
CA HIS A 95 -9.42 7.45 14.90
C HIS A 95 -8.73 8.22 13.76
N GLU A 96 -7.94 9.22 14.13
CA GLU A 96 -7.19 10.04 13.18
C GLU A 96 -6.29 9.17 12.29
N ARG A 97 -5.84 8.03 12.81
CA ARG A 97 -4.87 7.14 12.18
C ARG A 97 -5.39 6.40 10.93
N PRO A 98 -6.59 5.77 10.92
CA PRO A 98 -7.22 5.29 9.69
C PRO A 98 -7.31 6.36 8.62
N ILE A 99 -7.89 7.53 8.93
CA ILE A 99 -8.06 8.63 7.98
C ILE A 99 -6.72 9.15 7.46
N GLN A 100 -5.72 9.34 8.34
CA GLN A 100 -4.36 9.69 7.93
C GLN A 100 -3.77 8.66 6.97
N THR A 101 -3.96 7.36 7.26
CA THR A 101 -3.52 6.28 6.38
C THR A 101 -4.19 6.37 5.01
N ILE A 102 -5.52 6.53 4.95
CA ILE A 102 -6.24 6.69 3.68
C ILE A 102 -5.69 7.89 2.90
N ILE A 103 -5.48 9.03 3.57
CA ILE A 103 -4.93 10.24 2.94
C ILE A 103 -3.54 9.98 2.36
N GLU A 104 -2.65 9.34 3.11
CA GLU A 104 -1.29 9.01 2.66
C GLU A 104 -1.30 8.04 1.47
N VAL A 105 -2.08 6.96 1.55
CA VAL A 105 -2.18 5.97 0.46
C VAL A 105 -2.79 6.61 -0.80
N MET A 106 -3.83 7.45 -0.66
CA MET A 106 -4.39 8.19 -1.81
C MET A 106 -3.37 9.16 -2.43
N LYS A 107 -2.58 9.85 -1.61
CA LYS A 107 -1.51 10.73 -2.11
C LYS A 107 -0.46 9.94 -2.89
N LEU A 108 -0.04 8.78 -2.39
CA LEU A 108 0.91 7.88 -3.07
C LEU A 108 0.32 7.34 -4.38
N ARG A 109 -0.91 6.83 -4.37
CA ARG A 109 -1.63 6.38 -5.58
C ARG A 109 -1.68 7.48 -6.63
N ASN A 110 -2.10 8.69 -6.25
CA ASN A 110 -2.22 9.81 -7.17
C ASN A 110 -0.85 10.27 -7.70
N TYR A 111 0.19 10.22 -6.86
CA TYR A 111 1.55 10.49 -7.31
C TYR A 111 2.04 9.48 -8.35
N ILE A 112 1.72 8.19 -8.18
CA ILE A 112 2.04 7.14 -9.15
C ILE A 112 1.23 7.31 -10.44
N ALA A 113 -0.08 7.56 -10.34
CA ALA A 113 -0.98 7.68 -11.49
C ALA A 113 -0.78 8.97 -12.30
N HIS A 114 -0.30 10.04 -11.66
CA HIS A 114 -0.04 11.33 -12.28
C HIS A 114 1.41 11.76 -12.00
N PRO A 115 2.39 11.05 -12.60
CA PRO A 115 3.79 11.34 -12.37
C PRO A 115 4.09 12.76 -12.86
N LYS A 116 4.65 13.58 -11.97
CA LYS A 116 5.17 14.91 -12.32
C LYS A 116 6.63 14.75 -12.74
N LEU A 117 7.09 15.60 -13.67
CA LEU A 117 8.51 15.76 -13.95
C LEU A 117 9.21 16.11 -12.63
N LYS A 118 9.93 15.14 -12.06
CA LYS A 118 10.82 15.31 -10.93
C LYS A 118 12.19 14.87 -11.40
N ASN A 119 13.25 15.49 -10.88
CA ASN A 119 14.57 14.89 -10.97
C ASN A 119 14.49 13.50 -10.35
N ASN A 120 14.75 12.47 -11.16
CA ASN A 120 15.05 11.13 -10.64
C ASN A 120 16.14 11.35 -9.59
N GLY A 121 15.86 10.96 -8.35
CA GLY A 121 16.74 11.22 -7.22
C GLY A 121 18.15 10.81 -7.59
N GLY A 122 19.06 11.78 -7.67
CA GLY A 122 20.41 11.53 -8.13
C GLY A 122 21.07 10.44 -7.29
N GLY A 123 21.98 9.72 -7.95
CA GLY A 123 22.83 8.74 -7.30
C GLY A 123 22.74 7.35 -7.91
N ILE A 124 23.80 6.59 -7.66
CA ILE A 124 24.07 5.30 -8.27
C ILE A 124 24.10 4.27 -7.15
N ILE A 125 23.37 3.18 -7.31
CA ILE A 125 23.49 1.99 -6.45
C ILE A 125 24.12 0.89 -7.29
N LEU A 126 25.22 0.31 -6.82
CA LEU A 126 25.85 -0.85 -7.43
C LEU A 126 25.59 -2.08 -6.56
N VAL A 127 25.21 -3.19 -7.19
CA VAL A 127 25.02 -4.47 -6.52
C VAL A 127 25.92 -5.51 -7.18
N GLY A 128 26.85 -6.06 -6.41
CA GLY A 128 27.73 -7.17 -6.80
C GLY A 128 27.01 -8.51 -6.79
N ASP A 129 27.58 -9.47 -7.50
CA ASP A 129 27.08 -10.84 -7.59
C ASP A 129 27.13 -11.61 -6.24
N GLN A 130 28.04 -11.23 -5.34
CA GLN A 130 28.12 -11.79 -3.98
C GLN A 130 27.23 -11.04 -2.97
N GLY A 131 26.43 -10.08 -3.44
CA GLY A 131 25.46 -9.34 -2.63
C GLY A 131 26.01 -8.06 -2.01
N GLU A 132 27.22 -7.63 -2.37
CA GLU A 132 27.78 -6.35 -1.95
C GLU A 132 26.95 -5.20 -2.53
N VAL A 133 26.65 -4.20 -1.70
CA VAL A 133 25.89 -3.01 -2.12
C VAL A 133 26.73 -1.76 -1.87
N LEU A 134 27.02 -1.02 -2.95
CA LEU A 134 27.68 0.29 -2.89
C LEU A 134 26.70 1.39 -3.28
N ILE A 135 26.67 2.48 -2.51
CA ILE A 135 25.77 3.61 -2.73
C ILE A 135 26.61 4.85 -2.99
N ASN A 136 26.34 5.53 -4.10
CA ASN A 136 27.04 6.71 -4.59
C ASN A 136 28.56 6.51 -4.57
N PRO A 137 29.08 5.50 -5.30
CA PRO A 137 30.52 5.27 -5.40
C PRO A 137 31.21 6.51 -5.98
N THR A 138 32.38 6.80 -5.42
CA THR A 138 33.33 7.83 -5.89
C THR A 138 34.39 7.19 -6.78
N ASP A 139 35.18 8.02 -7.49
CA ASP A 139 36.22 7.53 -8.41
C ASP A 139 37.29 6.65 -7.74
N ASP A 140 37.50 6.82 -6.44
CA ASP A 140 38.42 6.02 -5.61
C ASP A 140 37.76 4.76 -5.01
N THR A 141 36.47 4.55 -5.24
CA THR A 141 35.75 3.37 -4.72
C THR A 141 36.21 2.10 -5.43
N LEU A 142 36.68 1.13 -4.65
CA LEU A 142 36.96 -0.21 -5.15
C LEU A 142 35.64 -0.92 -5.47
N LEU A 143 35.42 -1.21 -6.75
CA LEU A 143 34.26 -1.96 -7.20
C LEU A 143 34.35 -3.43 -6.77
N PRO A 144 33.22 -4.09 -6.46
CA PRO A 144 33.19 -5.53 -6.23
C PRO A 144 33.72 -6.26 -7.46
N GLY A 145 34.39 -7.39 -7.24
CA GLY A 145 34.80 -8.26 -8.34
C GLY A 145 33.60 -8.99 -8.91
N GLY A 146 33.60 -9.26 -10.22
CA GLY A 146 32.51 -9.98 -10.89
C GLY A 146 31.51 -9.08 -11.60
N ASP A 147 30.33 -9.63 -11.89
CA ASP A 147 29.25 -8.91 -12.57
C ASP A 147 28.53 -7.95 -11.61
N LEU A 148 28.16 -6.77 -12.13
CA LEU A 148 27.55 -5.69 -11.34
C LEU A 148 26.24 -5.24 -11.98
N THR A 149 25.21 -5.06 -11.15
CA THR A 149 23.99 -4.35 -11.54
C THR A 149 24.05 -2.90 -11.10
N ILE A 150 23.80 -1.98 -12.03
CA ILE A 150 23.81 -0.54 -11.80
C ILE A 150 22.38 -0.01 -11.77
N TYR A 151 22.00 0.64 -10.67
CA TYR A 151 20.73 1.34 -10.54
C TYR A 151 20.98 2.85 -10.48
N ASP A 152 20.66 3.54 -11.57
CA ASP A 152 20.73 5.00 -11.66
C ASP A 152 19.35 5.63 -11.42
N GLY A 153 19.28 6.66 -10.57
CA GLY A 153 18.05 7.40 -10.30
C GLY A 153 17.08 6.75 -9.32
N TYR A 154 17.44 5.62 -8.70
CA TYR A 154 16.58 4.85 -7.80
C TYR A 154 16.58 5.35 -6.34
N ASN A 155 17.49 6.24 -5.97
CA ASN A 155 17.67 6.71 -4.58
C ASN A 155 16.40 7.33 -3.97
N THR A 156 15.62 8.09 -4.73
CA THR A 156 14.35 8.64 -4.22
C THR A 156 13.24 7.60 -4.27
N LEU A 157 13.18 6.78 -5.32
CA LEU A 157 12.14 5.78 -5.47
C LEU A 157 12.19 4.74 -4.36
N ILE A 158 13.38 4.28 -3.97
CA ILE A 158 13.52 3.29 -2.90
C ILE A 158 13.19 3.84 -1.51
N LYS A 159 13.29 5.16 -1.30
CA LYS A 159 12.86 5.77 -0.03
C LYS A 159 11.36 5.72 0.13
N ASP A 160 10.62 5.94 -0.96
CA ASP A 160 9.16 6.00 -0.96
C ASP A 160 8.55 4.59 -1.15
N PHE A 161 9.13 3.79 -2.05
CA PHE A 161 8.62 2.50 -2.51
C PHE A 161 9.62 1.38 -2.22
N ASN A 162 9.56 0.86 -1.00
CA ASN A 162 10.32 -0.31 -0.57
C ASN A 162 9.41 -1.28 0.20
N ALA A 163 9.88 -2.51 0.41
CA ALA A 163 9.09 -3.57 1.04
C ALA A 163 8.65 -3.20 2.47
N ARG A 164 9.43 -2.39 3.19
CA ARG A 164 9.10 -1.94 4.54
C ARG A 164 7.93 -0.95 4.53
N ASN A 165 7.95 0.02 3.63
CA ASN A 165 6.84 0.96 3.46
C ASN A 165 5.60 0.22 2.94
N ALA A 166 5.78 -0.70 1.98
CA ALA A 166 4.70 -1.57 1.50
C ALA A 166 4.05 -2.34 2.65
N LEU A 167 4.84 -3.01 3.50
CA LEU A 167 4.35 -3.71 4.68
C LEU A 167 3.58 -2.76 5.61
N MET A 168 4.18 -1.61 5.96
CA MET A 168 3.55 -0.63 6.84
C MET A 168 2.19 -0.16 6.32
N TYR A 169 2.10 0.20 5.03
CA TYR A 169 0.86 0.69 4.43
C TYR A 169 -0.17 -0.42 4.27
N THR A 170 0.23 -1.66 3.95
CA THR A 170 -0.68 -2.82 3.93
C THR A 170 -1.26 -3.06 5.32
N THR A 171 -0.44 -3.12 6.36
CA THR A 171 -0.90 -3.30 7.75
C THR A 171 -1.89 -2.21 8.16
N ARG A 172 -1.54 -0.94 7.92
CA ARG A 172 -2.41 0.19 8.30
C ARG A 172 -3.72 0.22 7.51
N SER A 173 -3.68 -0.17 6.23
CA SER A 173 -4.87 -0.26 5.38
C SER A 173 -5.82 -1.35 5.86
N LEU A 174 -5.30 -2.54 6.19
CA LEU A 174 -6.07 -3.62 6.79
C LEU A 174 -6.64 -3.26 8.16
N GLN A 175 -5.88 -2.54 8.98
CA GLN A 175 -6.38 -1.99 10.26
C GLN A 175 -7.56 -1.03 10.05
N ALA A 176 -7.46 -0.12 9.07
CA ALA A 176 -8.56 0.80 8.73
C ALA A 176 -9.82 0.03 8.27
N ILE A 177 -9.65 -1.00 7.44
CA ILE A 177 -10.77 -1.86 7.00
C ILE A 177 -11.37 -2.59 8.20
N ASN A 178 -10.57 -3.26 9.04
CA ASN A 178 -11.06 -4.00 10.20
C ASN A 178 -11.84 -3.12 11.18
N GLU A 179 -11.44 -1.85 11.33
CA GLU A 179 -12.15 -0.90 12.18
C GLU A 179 -13.59 -0.67 11.68
N ILE A 180 -13.77 -0.38 10.39
CA ILE A 180 -15.11 -0.14 9.84
C ILE A 180 -15.94 -1.43 9.78
N VAL A 181 -15.30 -2.57 9.51
CA VAL A 181 -15.97 -3.88 9.51
C VAL A 181 -16.53 -4.19 10.88
N THR A 182 -15.76 -3.94 11.93
CA THR A 182 -16.19 -4.11 13.32
C THR A 182 -17.33 -3.13 13.66
N LEU A 183 -17.19 -1.87 13.25
CA LEU A 183 -18.15 -0.80 13.54
C LEU A 183 -19.52 -1.05 12.87
N TYR A 184 -19.52 -1.62 11.66
CA TYR A 184 -20.71 -1.87 10.86
C TYR A 184 -21.19 -3.32 10.86
N GLN A 185 -20.46 -4.23 11.52
CA GLN A 185 -20.73 -5.67 11.51
C GLN A 185 -20.88 -6.20 10.07
N ALA A 186 -19.86 -5.95 9.24
CA ALA A 186 -19.92 -6.23 7.80
C ALA A 186 -19.21 -7.56 7.46
N PRO A 187 -19.92 -8.72 7.49
CA PRO A 187 -19.29 -10.04 7.38
C PRO A 187 -18.57 -10.27 6.05
N ASP A 188 -19.01 -9.59 4.98
CA ASP A 188 -18.41 -9.70 3.64
C ASP A 188 -16.94 -9.25 3.58
N PHE A 189 -16.46 -8.56 4.61
CA PHE A 189 -15.10 -8.04 4.72
C PHE A 189 -14.26 -8.72 5.80
N GLU A 190 -14.75 -9.79 6.46
CA GLU A 190 -14.00 -10.49 7.52
C GLU A 190 -12.63 -11.04 7.06
N TRP A 191 -12.46 -11.24 5.75
CA TRP A 191 -11.18 -11.60 5.13
C TRP A 191 -10.03 -10.65 5.50
N SER A 192 -10.32 -9.38 5.81
CA SER A 192 -9.28 -8.42 6.19
C SER A 192 -8.69 -8.71 7.58
N MET A 193 -9.45 -9.38 8.46
CA MET A 193 -8.97 -9.79 9.78
C MET A 193 -7.97 -10.95 9.67
N GLU A 194 -8.26 -11.94 8.82
CA GLU A 194 -7.36 -13.06 8.56
C GLU A 194 -6.07 -12.58 7.89
N MET A 195 -6.21 -11.73 6.85
CA MET A 195 -5.05 -11.17 6.16
C MET A 195 -4.19 -10.30 7.08
N LEU A 196 -4.79 -9.52 7.98
CA LEU A 196 -4.03 -8.73 8.96
C LEU A 196 -3.15 -9.62 9.84
N LYS A 197 -3.68 -10.75 10.32
CA LYS A 197 -2.91 -11.71 11.13
C LYS A 197 -1.70 -12.27 10.38
N GLU A 198 -1.81 -12.53 9.08
CA GLU A 198 -0.68 -12.98 8.27
C GLU A 198 0.35 -11.87 8.05
N VAL A 199 -0.11 -10.66 7.72
CA VAL A 199 0.77 -9.51 7.50
C VAL A 199 1.52 -9.11 8.77
N GLU A 200 0.91 -9.20 9.95
CA GLU A 200 1.55 -8.88 11.23
C GLU A 200 2.67 -9.86 11.62
N LYS A 201 2.70 -11.06 11.05
CA LYS A 201 3.81 -12.02 11.23
C LYS A 201 5.02 -11.68 10.37
N MET A 202 4.84 -10.89 9.31
CA MET A 202 5.90 -10.52 8.39
C MET A 202 6.89 -9.58 9.06
N LYS A 203 8.18 -9.78 8.79
CA LYS A 203 9.26 -8.89 9.24
C LYS A 203 10.08 -8.46 8.05
N VAL A 204 10.37 -7.17 7.99
CA VAL A 204 11.25 -6.57 7.00
C VAL A 204 12.34 -5.83 7.75
N GLU A 205 13.57 -6.33 7.65
CA GLU A 205 14.71 -5.68 8.27
C GLU A 205 14.89 -4.26 7.70
N ARG A 206 15.39 -3.33 8.53
CA ARG A 206 15.77 -2.00 8.01
C ARG A 206 16.81 -2.20 6.91
N ASN A 207 16.80 -1.33 5.91
CA ASN A 207 17.90 -1.31 4.95
C ASN A 207 19.19 -1.19 5.76
N THR A 208 20.19 -2.05 5.49
CA THR A 208 21.57 -1.84 5.94
C THR A 208 22.22 -0.61 5.29
N THR A 209 21.44 0.18 4.54
CA THR A 209 21.83 1.47 3.97
C THR A 209 21.91 2.54 5.07
N GLY A 210 23.04 2.54 5.79
CA GLY A 210 23.69 3.69 6.46
C GLY A 210 22.81 4.70 7.21
N ASN A 211 22.82 4.60 8.54
CA ASN A 211 23.76 5.37 9.37
C ASN A 211 24.42 4.42 10.36
#